data_AF-A0A957I7N8-F1
#
_entry.id   AF-A0A957I7N8-F1
#
_cell.length_a   1.000
_cell.length_b   1.000
_cell.length_c   1.000
_cell.angle_alpha   90.00
_cell.angle_beta   90.00
_cell.angle_gamma   90.00
#
_symmetry.space_group_name_H-M   'P 1'
#
loop_
_entity.id
_entity.type
_entity.pdbx_description
1 polymer ?
#
loop_
_entity_poly.entity_id
_entity_poly.type
_entity_poly.pdbx_seq_one_letter_code
_entity_poly.pdbx_strand_id
1 'polypeptide(L)'
;MNLEQANTAIRIAWKMSLISIGVTIALTFVYASGGSLAQVDWWNWVDIVLMLALTYGVYKKHRASAVTLFVYYVVGKIYIWIFSGAIIGLPVAAIFAYFFFRGIQGVFAYHRLIRDLAEDTAVHYSV
;
A
#
# COMPACT_ATOMS: atom_id res chain seq x y z
N MET A 1 10.02 1.82 17.79
CA MET A 1 9.72 2.84 16.77
C MET A 1 8.97 3.96 17.44
N ASN A 2 9.42 5.21 17.29
CA ASN A 2 8.80 6.37 17.92
C ASN A 2 7.60 6.88 17.11
N LEU A 3 6.73 7.72 17.68
CA LEU A 3 5.52 8.24 17.00
C LEU A 3 5.87 8.93 15.66
N GLU A 4 6.95 9.70 15.64
CA GLU A 4 7.41 10.43 14.45
C GLU A 4 7.90 9.47 13.35
N GLN A 5 8.64 8.44 13.72
CA GLN A 5 9.10 7.39 12.81
C GLN A 5 7.91 6.59 12.25
N ALA A 6 6.92 6.29 13.09
CA ALA A 6 5.68 5.61 12.67
C ALA A 6 4.92 6.42 11.63
N ASN A 7 4.73 7.71 11.87
CA ASN A 7 4.04 8.60 10.95
C ASN A 7 4.82 8.77 9.63
N THR A 8 6.14 8.85 9.70
CA THR A 8 7.01 8.91 8.53
C THR A 8 6.93 7.63 7.70
N ALA A 9 6.96 6.45 8.33
CA ALA A 9 6.79 5.17 7.65
C ALA A 9 5.45 5.06 6.91
N ILE A 10 4.36 5.51 7.55
CA ILE A 10 3.01 5.56 6.93
C ILE A 10 3.02 6.50 5.72
N ARG A 11 3.60 7.71 5.85
CA ARG A 11 3.67 8.68 4.74
C ARG A 11 4.52 8.17 3.57
N ILE A 12 5.64 7.48 3.86
CA ILE A 12 6.47 6.85 2.82
C ILE A 12 5.68 5.76 2.12
N ALA A 13 5.02 4.86 2.86
CA ALA A 13 4.20 3.80 2.27
C ALA A 13 3.08 4.35 1.38
N TRP A 14 2.43 5.44 1.82
CA TRP A 14 1.43 6.15 1.03
C TRP A 14 2.00 6.72 -0.29
N LYS A 15 3.13 7.44 -0.23
CA LYS A 15 3.80 7.97 -1.43
C LYS A 15 4.23 6.84 -2.38
N MET A 16 4.81 5.77 -1.85
CA MET A 16 5.22 4.61 -2.64
C MET A 16 4.03 3.90 -3.29
N SER A 17 2.89 3.85 -2.60
CA SER A 17 1.67 3.27 -3.15
C SER A 17 1.14 4.10 -4.33
N LEU A 18 1.13 5.44 -4.22
CA LEU A 18 0.76 6.31 -5.33
C LEU A 18 1.69 6.16 -6.54
N ILE A 19 3.00 6.05 -6.30
CA ILE A 19 3.98 5.80 -7.37
C ILE A 19 3.69 4.45 -8.04
N SER A 20 3.44 3.40 -7.26
CA SER A 20 3.10 2.09 -7.80
C SER A 20 1.83 2.13 -8.64
N ILE A 21 0.79 2.84 -8.21
CA ILE A 21 -0.46 3.02 -8.96
C ILE A 21 -0.19 3.77 -10.26
N GLY A 22 0.63 4.83 -10.23
CA GLY A 22 1.04 5.57 -11.42
C GLY A 22 1.79 4.69 -12.43
N VAL A 23 2.66 3.80 -11.96
CA VAL A 23 3.35 2.80 -12.80
C VAL A 23 2.34 1.82 -13.40
N THR A 24 1.38 1.31 -12.61
CA THR A 24 0.32 0.43 -13.13
C THR A 24 -0.49 1.11 -14.23
N ILE A 25 -0.88 2.38 -14.05
CA ILE A 25 -1.60 3.16 -15.06
C ILE A 25 -0.75 3.30 -16.32
N ALA A 26 0.51 3.73 -16.20
CA ALA A 26 1.40 3.91 -17.34
C ALA A 26 1.58 2.61 -18.14
N LEU A 27 1.77 1.48 -17.45
CA LEU A 27 1.85 0.17 -18.09
C LEU A 27 0.54 -0.19 -18.80
N THR A 28 -0.62 0.02 -18.16
CA THR A 28 -1.93 -0.18 -18.78
C THR A 28 -2.08 0.62 -20.08
N PHE A 29 -1.64 1.88 -20.11
CA PHE A 29 -1.65 2.70 -21.32
C PHE A 29 -0.71 2.18 -22.42
N VAL A 30 0.47 1.67 -22.06
CA VAL A 30 1.41 1.06 -23.02
C VAL A 30 0.83 -0.22 -23.63
N TYR A 31 0.19 -1.07 -22.83
CA TYR A 31 -0.50 -2.25 -23.35
C TYR A 31 -1.69 -1.87 -24.24
N ALA A 32 -2.41 -0.80 -23.89
CA ALA A 32 -3.52 -0.26 -24.66
C ALA A 32 -3.10 0.37 -26.00
N SER A 33 -1.85 0.83 -26.15
CA SER A 33 -1.36 1.40 -27.40
C SER A 33 -0.76 0.37 -28.37
N GLY A 34 -0.43 -0.82 -27.90
CA GLY A 34 0.11 -1.93 -28.70
C GLY A 34 -0.94 -2.94 -29.23
N GLY A 35 -2.17 -2.88 -28.72
CA GLY A 35 -3.30 -3.72 -29.15
C GLY A 35 -4.62 -2.98 -28.95
N SER A 36 -5.67 -3.38 -29.68
CA SER A 36 -7.00 -2.74 -29.64
C SER A 36 -7.43 -2.40 -28.20
N LEU A 37 -7.92 -1.17 -28.00
CA LEU A 37 -8.47 -0.66 -26.72
C LEU A 37 -9.51 -1.59 -26.08
N ALA A 38 -10.10 -2.51 -26.86
CA ALA A 38 -11.01 -3.55 -26.42
C ALA A 38 -10.39 -4.61 -25.49
N GLN A 39 -9.06 -4.74 -25.40
CA GLN A 39 -8.39 -5.67 -24.47
C GLN A 39 -8.09 -5.07 -23.09
N VAL A 40 -8.30 -3.76 -22.89
CA VAL A 40 -8.20 -3.17 -21.55
C VAL A 40 -9.50 -3.50 -20.83
N ASP A 41 -9.49 -4.60 -20.08
CA ASP A 41 -10.62 -5.00 -19.26
C ASP A 41 -11.03 -3.85 -18.32
N TRP A 42 -12.32 -3.54 -18.32
CA TRP A 42 -12.94 -2.56 -17.40
C TRP A 42 -12.57 -2.85 -15.94
N TRP A 43 -12.29 -4.12 -15.62
CA TRP A 43 -11.80 -4.58 -14.33
C TRP A 43 -10.52 -3.89 -13.85
N ASN A 44 -9.63 -3.50 -14.76
CA ASN A 44 -8.37 -2.83 -14.41
C ASN A 44 -8.61 -1.42 -13.84
N TRP A 45 -9.68 -0.74 -14.25
CA TRP A 45 -10.07 0.54 -13.66
C TRP A 45 -10.62 0.37 -12.24
N VAL A 46 -11.41 -0.68 -12.01
CA VAL A 46 -11.91 -1.04 -10.67
C VAL A 46 -10.73 -1.35 -9.74
N ASP A 47 -9.73 -2.08 -10.23
CA ASP A 47 -8.49 -2.38 -9.51
C ASP A 47 -7.76 -1.11 -9.05
N ILE A 48 -7.56 -0.15 -9.96
CA ILE A 48 -6.92 1.14 -9.67
C ILE A 48 -7.70 1.92 -8.60
N VAL A 49 -9.03 1.99 -8.72
CA VAL A 49 -9.88 2.69 -7.74
C VAL A 49 -9.82 2.01 -6.38
N LEU A 50 -9.83 0.67 -6.34
CA LEU A 50 -9.71 -0.11 -5.11
C LEU A 50 -8.34 0.13 -4.44
N MET A 51 -7.26 0.10 -5.22
CA MET A 51 -5.92 0.43 -4.73
C MET A 51 -5.87 1.85 -4.16
N LEU A 52 -6.42 2.85 -4.85
CA LEU A 52 -6.48 4.24 -4.35
C LEU A 52 -7.27 4.35 -3.04
N ALA A 53 -8.41 3.65 -2.92
CA ALA A 53 -9.19 3.62 -1.70
C ALA A 53 -8.40 3.00 -0.53
N LEU A 54 -7.68 1.90 -0.79
CA LEU A 54 -6.81 1.26 0.20
C LEU A 54 -5.62 2.15 0.59
N THR A 55 -5.00 2.83 -0.37
CA THR A 55 -3.94 3.81 -0.13
C THR A 55 -4.42 4.95 0.75
N TYR A 56 -5.64 5.46 0.51
CA TYR A 56 -6.27 6.47 1.37
C TYR A 56 -6.58 5.94 2.77
N GLY A 57 -6.98 4.68 2.90
CA GLY A 57 -7.16 4.03 4.20
C GLY A 57 -5.85 3.88 5.00
N VAL A 58 -4.72 3.67 4.32
CA VAL A 58 -3.38 3.71 4.95
C VAL A 58 -3.06 5.11 5.46
N TYR A 59 -3.41 6.16 4.71
CA TYR A 59 -3.26 7.55 5.15
C TYR A 59 -4.10 7.85 6.41
N LYS A 60 -5.33 7.34 6.47
CA LYS A 60 -6.18 7.38 7.68
C LYS A 60 -5.74 6.44 8.80
N LYS A 61 -4.61 5.75 8.64
CA LYS A 61 -4.02 4.85 9.65
C LYS A 61 -4.92 3.66 9.99
N HIS A 62 -5.80 3.22 9.09
CA HIS A 62 -6.60 2.01 9.35
C HIS A 62 -5.70 0.76 9.23
N ARG A 63 -5.61 -0.02 10.33
CA ARG A 63 -4.79 -1.23 10.40
C ARG A 63 -5.13 -2.24 9.29
N ALA A 64 -6.43 -2.47 9.07
CA ALA A 64 -6.92 -3.39 8.04
C ALA A 64 -6.51 -2.94 6.63
N SER A 65 -6.61 -1.64 6.33
CA SER A 65 -6.29 -1.10 5.00
C SER A 65 -4.82 -1.32 4.59
N ALA A 66 -3.89 -1.18 5.55
CA ALA A 66 -2.47 -1.41 5.29
C ALA A 66 -2.17 -2.88 4.98
N VAL A 67 -2.81 -3.79 5.70
CA VAL A 67 -2.67 -5.23 5.47
C VAL A 67 -3.31 -5.62 4.14
N THR A 68 -4.54 -5.16 3.88
CA THR A 68 -5.25 -5.45 2.62
C THR A 68 -4.49 -4.91 1.41
N LEU A 69 -3.94 -3.69 1.46
CA LEU A 69 -3.14 -3.14 0.37
C LEU A 69 -1.92 -4.00 0.05
N PHE A 70 -1.21 -4.46 1.09
CA PHE A 70 -0.04 -5.32 0.93
C PHE A 70 -0.42 -6.68 0.34
N VAL A 71 -1.45 -7.33 0.89
CA VAL A 71 -1.92 -8.63 0.39
C VAL A 71 -2.37 -8.51 -1.06
N TYR A 72 -3.14 -7.46 -1.38
CA TYR A 72 -3.61 -7.19 -2.73
C TYR A 72 -2.44 -7.04 -3.72
N TYR A 73 -1.42 -6.28 -3.32
CA TYR A 73 -0.23 -6.09 -4.13
C TYR A 73 0.54 -7.40 -4.39
N VAL A 74 0.74 -8.21 -3.34
CA VAL A 74 1.46 -9.48 -3.45
C VAL A 74 0.71 -10.46 -4.35
N VAL A 75 -0.62 -10.58 -4.17
CA VAL A 75 -1.47 -11.44 -5.00
C VAL A 75 -1.43 -11.00 -6.46
N GLY A 76 -1.53 -9.69 -6.73
CA GLY A 76 -1.43 -9.16 -8.09
C GLY A 76 -0.09 -9.46 -8.76
N LYS A 77 1.02 -9.40 -8.02
CA LYS A 77 2.35 -9.75 -8.55
C LYS A 77 2.50 -11.25 -8.82
N ILE A 78 1.97 -12.10 -7.96
CA ILE A 78 1.96 -13.56 -8.16
C ILE A 78 1.14 -13.90 -9.41
N TYR A 79 -0.03 -13.28 -9.57
CA TYR A 79 -0.89 -13.47 -10.74
C TYR A 79 -0.16 -13.12 -12.04
N ILE A 80 0.46 -11.93 -12.10
CA ILE A 80 1.24 -11.50 -13.28
C ILE A 80 2.40 -12.46 -13.55
N TRP A 81 3.09 -12.95 -12.52
CA TRP A 81 4.22 -13.86 -12.69
C TRP A 81 3.79 -15.21 -13.28
N ILE A 82 2.68 -15.79 -12.80
CA ILE A 82 2.14 -17.06 -13.32
C ILE A 82 1.68 -16.91 -14.78
N PHE A 83 0.99 -15.81 -15.11
CA PHE A 83 0.40 -15.63 -16.45
C PHE A 83 1.40 -15.14 -17.50
N SER A 84 2.28 -14.21 -17.16
CA SER A 84 3.24 -13.65 -18.12
C SER A 84 4.53 -14.44 -18.22
N GLY A 85 4.86 -15.26 -17.21
CA GLY A 85 6.16 -15.94 -17.10
C GLY A 85 7.36 -14.98 -16.97
N ALA A 86 7.14 -13.67 -17.00
CA ALA A 86 8.17 -12.66 -17.02
C ALA A 86 8.48 -12.18 -15.60
N ILE A 87 9.77 -12.24 -15.23
CA ILE A 87 10.30 -11.72 -13.96
C ILE A 87 10.50 -10.18 -14.03
N ILE A 88 9.99 -9.53 -15.09
CA ILE A 88 10.17 -8.10 -15.31
C ILE A 88 9.47 -7.33 -14.19
N GLY A 89 10.25 -6.56 -13.43
CA GLY A 89 9.75 -5.74 -12.33
C GLY A 89 9.62 -6.45 -10.97
N LEU A 90 10.09 -7.70 -10.83
CA LEU A 90 10.12 -8.43 -9.55
C LEU A 90 11.03 -7.73 -8.49
N PRO A 91 12.22 -7.21 -8.84
CA PRO A 91 13.03 -6.44 -7.88
C PRO A 91 12.32 -5.16 -7.43
N VAL A 92 11.67 -4.46 -8.36
CA VAL A 92 10.88 -3.26 -8.06
C VAL A 92 9.69 -3.61 -7.17
N ALA A 93 9.03 -4.75 -7.44
CA ALA A 93 7.94 -5.24 -6.62
C ALA A 93 8.38 -5.58 -5.19
N ALA A 94 9.54 -6.20 -5.02
CA ALA A 94 10.10 -6.47 -3.70
C ALA A 94 10.39 -5.18 -2.93
N ILE A 95 10.88 -4.13 -3.60
CA ILE A 95 11.09 -2.81 -3.00
C ILE A 95 9.75 -2.22 -2.53
N PHE A 96 8.71 -2.20 -3.37
CA PHE A 96 7.39 -1.72 -2.96
C PHE A 96 6.79 -2.53 -1.81
N ALA A 97 6.90 -3.87 -1.88
CA ALA A 97 6.46 -4.76 -0.81
C ALA A 97 7.16 -4.44 0.52
N TYR A 98 8.47 -4.18 0.49
CA TYR A 98 9.21 -3.75 1.68
C TYR A 98 8.67 -2.44 2.27
N PHE A 99 8.39 -1.44 1.43
CA PHE A 99 7.80 -0.17 1.89
C PHE A 99 6.39 -0.33 2.43
N PHE A 100 5.57 -1.20 1.83
CA PHE A 100 4.23 -1.51 2.33
C PHE A 100 4.28 -2.24 3.67
N PHE A 101 5.20 -3.19 3.83
CA PHE A 101 5.43 -3.88 5.09
C PHE A 101 5.88 -2.91 6.20
N ARG A 102 6.79 -1.98 5.89
CA ARG A 102 7.15 -0.89 6.79
C ARG A 102 5.95 0.02 7.13
N GLY A 103 5.07 0.27 6.16
CA GLY A 103 3.81 1.00 6.37
C GLY A 103 2.90 0.30 7.38
N ILE A 104 2.73 -1.02 7.26
CA ILE A 104 1.97 -1.84 8.22
C ILE A 104 2.57 -1.71 9.62
N GLN A 105 3.89 -1.89 9.76
CA GLN A 105 4.58 -1.73 11.04
C GLN A 105 4.36 -0.32 11.64
N GLY A 106 4.33 0.72 10.80
CA GLY A 106 3.94 2.09 11.15
C GLY A 106 2.55 2.23 11.73
N VAL A 107 1.55 1.67 11.07
CA VAL A 107 0.16 1.79 11.52
C VAL A 107 -0.06 1.07 12.86
N PHE A 108 0.55 -0.10 13.04
CA PHE A 108 0.49 -0.85 14.29
C PHE A 108 1.24 -0.15 15.43
N ALA A 109 2.45 0.33 15.17
CA ALA A 109 3.22 1.08 16.16
C ALA A 109 2.50 2.36 16.59
N TYR A 110 1.91 3.10 15.64
CA TYR A 110 1.16 4.33 15.92
C TYR A 110 0.00 4.10 16.91
N HIS A 111 -0.79 3.05 16.70
CA HIS A 111 -1.90 2.75 17.61
C HIS A 111 -1.43 2.28 18.98
N ARG A 112 -0.36 1.50 19.04
CA ARG A 112 0.22 1.07 20.31
C ARG A 112 0.69 2.28 21.12
N LEU A 113 1.49 3.17 20.51
CA LEU A 113 1.98 4.36 21.20
C LEU A 113 0.87 5.32 21.60
N ILE A 114 -0.17 5.50 20.78
CA ILE A 114 -1.33 6.33 21.17
C ILE A 114 -2.04 5.76 22.39
N ARG A 115 -2.22 4.44 22.46
CA ARG A 115 -2.84 3.80 23.62
C ARG A 115 -1.98 3.99 24.87
N ASP A 116 -0.67 3.76 24.75
CA ASP A 116 0.26 3.88 25.87
C ASP A 116 0.33 5.35 26.38
N LEU A 117 0.27 6.36 25.49
CA LEU A 117 0.15 7.77 25.90
C LEU A 117 -1.16 8.09 26.62
N ALA A 118 -2.28 7.51 26.17
CA ALA A 118 -3.58 7.74 26.79
C ALA A 118 -3.63 7.15 28.21
N GLU A 119 -3.01 5.99 28.43
CA GLU A 119 -2.89 5.35 29.74
C GLU A 119 -2.02 6.18 30.70
N ASP A 120 -0.85 6.67 30.26
CA ASP A 120 0.05 7.51 31.08
C ASP A 120 -0.62 8.83 31.50
N THR A 121 -1.33 9.46 30.56
CA THR A 121 -2.10 10.68 30.82
C THR A 121 -3.21 10.42 31.84
N ALA A 122 -3.94 9.31 31.72
CA ALA A 122 -5.01 8.96 32.65
C ALA A 122 -4.49 8.70 34.08
N VAL A 123 -3.31 8.08 34.22
CA VAL A 123 -2.66 7.86 35.52
C VAL A 123 -2.27 9.20 36.15
N HIS A 124 -1.65 10.10 35.39
CA HIS A 124 -1.17 11.38 35.93
C HIS A 124 -2.29 12.32 36.43
N TYR A 125 -3.51 12.22 35.89
CA TYR A 125 -4.68 12.98 36.38
C TYR A 125 -5.43 12.32 37.55
N SER A 126 -5.02 11.12 37.96
CA SER A 126 -5.65 10.37 39.06
C SER A 126 -4.91 10.49 40.41
N VAL A 127 -3.87 11.34 40.48
CA VAL A 127 -3.03 11.61 41.66
C VAL A 127 -3.15 13.09 42.03
#